data_AF-A0A838MYF6-F1
#
_entry.id   AF-A0A838MYF6-F1
#
_cell.length_a   1.000
_cell.length_b   1.000
_cell.length_c   1.000
_cell.angle_alpha   90.00
_cell.angle_beta   90.00
_cell.angle_gamma   90.00
#
_symmetry.space_group_name_H-M   'P 1'
#
loop_
_entity.id
_entity.type
_entity.pdbx_description
1 polymer ?
#
loop_
_entity_poly.entity_id
_entity_poly.type
_entity_poly.pdbx_seq_one_letter_code
_entity_poly.pdbx_strand_id
1 'polypeptide(L)'
;MLLINTRSNTIAALPFAWPVNAASEQVTARRLANEDISEVLAFLAERPLHNDIMAGMIHDNGLDTKLNRGTFYVCRSRRGALEGVALIGHVTLFDARTGRALKAFARLAQDCDNTHMIMGEQERIADFWRHYANDGQELRLACRELLFELTSVENSSQGVPGLRLATRDDLDLVALVQAELAFAESGVNPLEIDPQGFRARCARRIAQGRTWLLVENDRLLFKAEVQSETPEVIYLEGIYVNPELRGQGHGHRCL
;
A
#
# COMPACT_ATOMS: atom_id res chain seq x y z
N MET A 1 -8.35 -2.34 1.14
CA MET A 1 -9.26 -1.39 0.48
C MET A 1 -8.48 -0.14 0.12
N LEU A 2 -8.70 0.41 -1.08
CA LEU A 2 -7.99 1.56 -1.63
C LEU A 2 -8.94 2.77 -1.69
N LEU A 3 -8.60 3.89 -1.07
CA LEU A 3 -9.37 5.14 -1.14
C LEU A 3 -8.56 6.27 -1.73
N ILE A 4 -9.18 7.14 -2.53
CA ILE A 4 -8.50 8.30 -3.13
C ILE A 4 -9.34 9.58 -3.01
N ASN A 5 -8.65 10.70 -2.81
CA ASN A 5 -9.20 12.03 -2.54
C ASN A 5 -9.31 12.93 -3.80
N THR A 6 -10.32 13.81 -3.83
CA THR A 6 -10.40 15.00 -4.70
C THR A 6 -11.15 16.13 -3.99
N ARG A 7 -10.72 17.38 -4.19
CA ARG A 7 -11.38 18.59 -3.65
C ARG A 7 -12.62 18.98 -4.48
N SER A 8 -13.75 19.24 -3.84
CA SER A 8 -14.81 20.18 -4.30
C SER A 8 -15.83 20.45 -3.19
N ASN A 9 -16.43 21.64 -3.17
CA ASN A 9 -17.34 22.13 -2.12
C ASN A 9 -18.83 21.81 -2.40
N THR A 10 -19.66 21.65 -1.36
CA THR A 10 -20.77 22.58 -0.96
C THR A 10 -21.56 22.05 0.27
N ILE A 11 -22.12 22.98 1.07
CA ILE A 11 -22.83 22.87 2.38
C ILE A 11 -24.28 22.32 2.20
N ALA A 12 -24.97 21.61 3.11
CA ALA A 12 -25.06 21.58 4.60
C ALA A 12 -25.19 20.12 5.17
N ALA A 13 -25.61 19.75 6.40
CA ALA A 13 -26.33 20.42 7.52
C ALA A 13 -26.00 19.84 8.93
N LEU A 14 -26.98 19.69 9.85
CA LEU A 14 -26.83 19.40 11.30
C LEU A 14 -27.95 18.45 11.83
N PRO A 15 -27.99 18.05 13.14
CA PRO A 15 -27.09 17.09 13.77
C PRO A 15 -27.84 16.00 14.59
N PHE A 16 -27.14 14.96 15.06
CA PHE A 16 -27.62 14.14 16.19
C PHE A 16 -26.48 13.88 17.17
N ALA A 17 -26.66 14.28 18.44
CA ALA A 17 -25.61 14.24 19.46
C ALA A 17 -25.90 13.17 20.51
N TRP A 18 -24.87 12.38 20.85
CA TRP A 18 -24.85 11.55 22.05
C TRP A 18 -23.60 11.88 22.86
N PRO A 19 -23.67 12.00 24.20
CA PRO A 19 -22.52 12.41 25.00
C PRO A 19 -21.48 11.28 25.10
N VAL A 20 -20.30 11.49 24.49
CA VAL A 20 -19.13 10.63 24.70
C VAL A 20 -18.21 11.28 25.72
N ASN A 21 -18.41 10.92 26.99
CA ASN A 21 -17.55 11.35 28.08
C ASN A 21 -16.31 10.43 28.13
N ALA A 22 -15.32 10.71 27.29
CA ALA A 22 -14.00 10.09 27.33
C ALA A 22 -12.96 11.20 27.27
N ALA A 23 -12.17 11.36 28.34
CA ALA A 23 -11.17 12.41 28.46
C ALA A 23 -10.24 12.41 27.23
N SER A 24 -10.25 13.50 26.47
CA SER A 24 -9.53 13.62 25.20
C SER A 24 -8.04 13.93 25.44
N GLU A 25 -7.34 12.96 26.01
CA GLU A 25 -5.89 13.06 26.21
C GLU A 25 -5.18 13.14 24.86
N GLN A 26 -4.58 14.30 24.58
CA GLN A 26 -3.81 14.52 23.36
C GLN A 26 -2.64 13.54 23.29
N VAL A 27 -2.51 12.85 22.16
CA VAL A 27 -1.31 12.12 21.79
C VAL A 27 -0.65 12.86 20.63
N THR A 28 0.65 13.09 20.75
CA THR A 28 1.48 13.66 19.69
C THR A 28 2.12 12.54 18.89
N ALA A 29 1.78 12.47 17.60
CA ALA A 29 2.53 11.63 16.67
C ALA A 29 3.86 12.33 16.33
N ARG A 30 4.97 11.60 16.37
CA ARG A 30 6.33 12.09 16.07
C ARG A 30 6.80 11.50 14.74
N ARG A 31 7.47 12.30 13.89
CA ARG A 31 8.20 11.78 12.72
C ARG A 31 9.28 10.79 13.16
N LEU A 32 9.30 9.63 12.52
CA LEU A 32 10.28 8.58 12.72
C LEU A 32 11.62 8.92 12.01
N ALA A 33 12.72 8.47 12.60
CA ALA A 33 14.07 8.57 12.05
C ALA A 33 14.73 7.17 12.00
N ASN A 34 15.86 7.03 11.30
CA ASN A 34 16.47 5.70 11.10
C ASN A 34 16.98 5.02 12.40
N GLU A 35 17.14 5.76 13.50
CA GLU A 35 17.38 5.20 14.84
C GLU A 35 16.19 4.41 15.40
N ASP A 36 14.96 4.71 14.96
CA ASP A 36 13.74 4.05 15.40
C ASP A 36 13.48 2.68 14.70
N ILE A 37 14.29 2.30 13.68
CA ILE A 37 14.00 1.15 12.79
C ILE A 37 13.72 -0.14 13.55
N SER A 38 14.58 -0.52 14.51
CA SER A 38 14.46 -1.82 15.19
C SER A 38 13.20 -1.95 16.04
N GLU A 39 12.79 -0.86 16.71
CA GLU A 39 11.57 -0.84 17.54
C GLU A 39 10.31 -0.81 16.67
N VAL A 40 10.34 -0.07 15.56
CA VAL A 40 9.24 0.01 14.58
C VAL A 40 9.02 -1.32 13.88
N LEU A 41 10.08 -1.98 13.39
CA LEU A 41 9.96 -3.29 12.75
C LEU A 41 9.42 -4.35 13.73
N ALA A 42 9.88 -4.35 14.99
CA ALA A 42 9.35 -5.25 16.01
C ALA A 42 7.84 -5.04 16.25
N PHE A 43 7.37 -3.79 16.29
CA PHE A 43 5.94 -3.46 16.41
C PHE A 43 5.12 -3.88 15.17
N LEU A 44 5.67 -3.70 13.97
CA LEU A 44 5.02 -4.09 12.73
C LEU A 44 4.91 -5.63 12.59
N ALA A 45 5.95 -6.36 13.03
CA ALA A 45 6.00 -7.82 13.05
C ALA A 45 4.98 -8.47 14.02
N GLU A 46 4.30 -7.70 14.89
CA GLU A 46 3.15 -8.20 15.65
C GLU A 46 1.94 -8.56 14.76
N ARG A 47 1.84 -7.97 13.56
CA ARG A 47 0.77 -8.19 12.59
C ARG A 47 1.36 -8.27 11.16
N PRO A 48 2.20 -9.25 10.84
CA PRO A 48 3.04 -9.20 9.64
C PRO A 48 2.21 -9.14 8.34
N LEU A 49 1.13 -9.94 8.24
CA LEU A 49 0.18 -9.94 7.11
C LEU A 49 -0.59 -8.61 6.89
N HIS A 50 -0.52 -7.67 7.83
CA HIS A 50 -1.20 -6.36 7.72
C HIS A 50 -0.21 -5.21 7.51
N ASN A 51 1.09 -5.48 7.72
CA ASN A 51 2.14 -4.49 7.85
C ASN A 51 3.30 -4.73 6.87
N ASP A 52 3.24 -5.78 6.07
CA ASP A 52 4.26 -6.18 5.09
C ASP A 52 4.68 -5.01 4.19
N ILE A 53 3.75 -4.17 3.73
CA ILE A 53 4.07 -3.03 2.86
C ILE A 53 4.92 -2.00 3.61
N MET A 54 4.55 -1.65 4.84
CA MET A 54 5.33 -0.69 5.64
C MET A 54 6.68 -1.28 6.07
N ALA A 55 6.70 -2.54 6.52
CA ALA A 55 7.92 -3.23 6.95
C ALA A 55 8.88 -3.44 5.77
N GLY A 56 8.38 -3.92 4.62
CA GLY A 56 9.12 -4.09 3.38
C GLY A 56 9.68 -2.77 2.85
N MET A 57 8.91 -1.67 2.90
CA MET A 57 9.45 -0.32 2.62
C MET A 57 10.60 0.04 3.57
N ILE A 58 10.49 -0.22 4.88
CA ILE A 58 11.55 0.07 5.85
C ILE A 58 12.79 -0.80 5.61
N HIS A 59 12.64 -2.08 5.25
CA HIS A 59 13.75 -2.96 4.87
C HIS A 59 14.45 -2.48 3.58
N ASP A 60 13.69 -2.07 2.58
CA ASP A 60 14.18 -1.57 1.29
C ASP A 60 14.92 -0.22 1.37
N ASN A 61 14.42 0.68 2.21
CA ASN A 61 14.66 2.12 2.10
C ASN A 61 15.10 2.79 3.42
N GLY A 62 14.86 2.15 4.56
CA GLY A 62 14.85 2.83 5.86
C GLY A 62 13.60 3.70 6.08
N LEU A 63 13.55 4.39 7.21
CA LEU A 63 12.44 5.25 7.61
C LEU A 63 12.51 6.64 6.95
N ASP A 64 13.71 7.24 6.89
CA ASP A 64 13.90 8.62 6.44
C ASP A 64 14.50 8.72 5.02
N THR A 65 13.66 8.54 4.00
CA THR A 65 14.05 8.77 2.59
C THR A 65 12.86 9.10 1.69
N LYS A 66 13.15 9.84 0.61
CA LYS A 66 12.16 10.23 -0.41
C LYS A 66 11.63 9.03 -1.22
N LEU A 67 12.32 7.89 -1.21
CA LEU A 67 11.86 6.67 -1.90
C LEU A 67 10.51 6.16 -1.38
N ASN A 68 10.21 6.38 -0.09
CA ASN A 68 8.93 6.02 0.52
C ASN A 68 7.76 6.92 0.07
N ARG A 69 8.03 8.04 -0.63
CA ARG A 69 7.03 9.03 -1.13
C ARG A 69 6.06 9.55 -0.05
N GLY A 70 6.50 9.50 1.20
CA GLY A 70 5.79 9.93 2.40
C GLY A 70 6.75 10.00 3.58
N THR A 71 6.23 10.39 4.74
CA THR A 71 6.98 10.47 6.00
C THR A 71 6.41 9.44 6.97
N PHE A 72 7.29 8.67 7.60
CA PHE A 72 6.90 7.75 8.67
C PHE A 72 6.70 8.49 10.00
N TYR A 73 5.67 8.09 10.75
CA TYR A 73 5.29 8.64 12.05
C TYR A 73 5.01 7.52 13.04
N VAL A 74 5.32 7.77 14.32
CA VAL A 74 4.97 6.91 15.45
C VAL A 74 4.05 7.64 16.41
N CYS A 75 3.07 6.92 16.93
CA CYS A 75 2.19 7.37 18.00
C CYS A 75 2.50 6.56 19.27
N ARG A 76 2.61 7.22 20.43
CA ARG A 76 2.98 6.57 21.70
C ARG A 76 2.04 6.97 22.84
N SER A 77 1.85 6.06 23.78
CA SER A 77 1.22 6.34 25.07
C SER A 77 2.08 7.31 25.89
N ARG A 78 1.49 7.95 26.92
CA ARG A 78 2.25 8.68 27.95
C ARG A 78 3.29 7.83 28.69
N ARG A 79 3.18 6.49 28.62
CA ARG A 79 4.15 5.54 29.21
C ARG A 79 5.24 5.12 28.21
N GLY A 80 5.32 5.74 27.04
CA GLY A 80 6.33 5.47 26.00
C GLY A 80 6.02 4.30 25.07
N ALA A 81 5.12 3.38 25.45
CA ALA A 81 4.71 2.25 24.60
C ALA A 81 4.11 2.72 23.26
N LEU A 82 4.44 2.05 22.16
CA LEU A 82 3.87 2.31 20.84
C LEU A 82 2.37 2.02 20.82
N GLU A 83 1.63 2.89 20.15
CA GLU A 83 0.20 2.73 19.87
C GLU A 83 -0.10 2.73 18.37
N GLY A 84 0.88 3.08 17.54
CA GLY A 84 0.76 2.93 16.11
C GLY A 84 1.96 3.45 15.35
N VAL A 85 2.03 3.04 14.08
CA VAL A 85 2.98 3.51 13.07
C VAL A 85 2.19 3.86 11.82
N ALA A 86 2.58 4.91 11.12
CA ALA A 86 1.96 5.30 9.85
C ALA A 86 2.99 5.86 8.87
N LEU A 87 2.82 5.56 7.58
CA LEU A 87 3.39 6.32 6.47
C LEU A 87 2.32 7.32 6.02
N ILE A 88 2.66 8.60 5.89
CA ILE A 88 1.74 9.64 5.43
C ILE A 88 2.39 10.40 4.25
N GLY A 89 1.73 10.40 3.11
CA GLY A 89 2.23 10.97 1.86
C GLY A 89 1.40 10.49 0.68
N HIS A 90 2.04 10.20 -0.46
CA HIS A 90 1.33 9.74 -1.67
C HIS A 90 0.43 8.52 -1.40
N VAL A 91 0.91 7.60 -0.58
CA VAL A 91 0.08 6.56 0.05
C VAL A 91 0.13 6.77 1.56
N THR A 92 -1.04 6.75 2.18
CA THR A 92 -1.25 6.69 3.61
C THR A 92 -1.48 5.24 4.01
N LEU A 93 -0.52 4.70 4.75
CA LEU A 93 -0.57 3.38 5.38
C LEU A 93 -0.50 3.60 6.89
N PHE A 94 -1.24 2.82 7.67
CA PHE A 94 -1.18 2.93 9.12
C PHE A 94 -1.56 1.62 9.79
N ASP A 95 -0.95 1.38 10.96
CA ASP A 95 -1.38 0.36 11.90
C ASP A 95 -1.53 1.02 13.27
N ALA A 96 -2.78 1.23 13.69
CA ALA A 96 -3.14 1.96 14.90
C ALA A 96 -3.86 1.03 15.89
N ARG A 97 -3.18 0.71 16.99
CA ARG A 97 -3.70 -0.11 18.11
C ARG A 97 -4.78 0.63 18.90
N THR A 98 -4.83 1.96 18.84
CA THR A 98 -5.79 2.80 19.58
C THR A 98 -6.49 3.82 18.68
N GLY A 99 -7.74 4.16 19.02
CA GLY A 99 -8.50 5.20 18.30
C GLY A 99 -7.86 6.60 18.39
N ARG A 100 -7.08 6.89 19.45
CA ARG A 100 -6.32 8.13 19.58
C ARG A 100 -5.11 8.18 18.63
N ALA A 101 -4.42 7.06 18.42
CA ALA A 101 -3.37 6.95 17.40
C ALA A 101 -3.95 7.14 15.99
N LEU A 102 -5.07 6.45 15.70
CA LEU A 102 -5.79 6.59 14.44
C LEU A 102 -6.18 8.05 14.15
N LYS A 103 -6.74 8.75 15.14
CA LYS A 103 -7.12 10.16 15.06
C LYS A 103 -5.92 11.10 14.90
N ALA A 104 -4.77 10.77 15.50
CA ALA A 104 -3.55 11.55 15.33
C ALA A 104 -3.00 11.42 13.90
N PHE A 105 -3.00 10.21 13.33
CA PHE A 105 -2.57 9.99 11.93
C PHE A 105 -3.55 10.59 10.92
N ALA A 106 -4.86 10.52 11.17
CA ALA A 106 -5.86 11.17 10.33
C ALA A 106 -5.65 12.68 10.21
N ARG A 107 -5.34 13.36 11.33
CA ARG A 107 -4.99 14.79 11.35
C ARG A 107 -3.70 15.10 10.59
N LEU A 108 -2.64 14.33 10.81
CA LEU A 108 -1.39 14.49 10.05
C LEU A 108 -1.58 14.29 8.54
N ALA A 109 -2.52 13.43 8.13
CA ALA A 109 -2.87 13.24 6.72
C ALA A 109 -3.72 14.38 6.15
N GLN A 110 -4.59 15.03 6.95
CA GLN A 110 -5.33 16.25 6.56
C GLN A 110 -4.37 17.40 6.24
N ASP A 111 -3.31 17.54 7.03
CA ASP A 111 -2.26 18.56 6.83
C ASP A 111 -1.27 18.21 5.69
N CYS A 112 -1.49 17.10 4.97
CA CYS A 112 -0.61 16.65 3.88
C CYS A 112 -1.25 16.86 2.49
N ASP A 113 -0.76 17.86 1.75
CA ASP A 113 -1.23 18.21 0.40
C ASP A 113 -1.11 17.08 -0.65
N ASN A 114 -0.33 16.03 -0.37
CA ASN A 114 -0.02 14.94 -1.28
C ASN A 114 -0.71 13.61 -0.90
N THR A 115 -1.74 13.63 -0.04
CA THR A 115 -2.51 12.42 0.31
C THR A 115 -3.38 11.96 -0.86
N HIS A 116 -2.79 11.15 -1.74
CA HIS A 116 -3.49 10.57 -2.89
C HIS A 116 -4.18 9.27 -2.58
N MET A 117 -3.71 8.47 -1.63
CA MET A 117 -4.23 7.12 -1.44
C MET A 117 -4.27 6.73 0.03
N ILE A 118 -5.30 6.04 0.50
CA ILE A 118 -5.36 5.43 1.83
C ILE A 118 -5.58 3.93 1.64
N MET A 119 -4.74 3.10 2.24
CA MET A 119 -4.74 1.65 2.06
C MET A 119 -4.64 0.91 3.40
N GLY A 120 -5.35 -0.21 3.52
CA GLY A 120 -5.51 -0.96 4.77
C GLY A 120 -6.83 -1.75 4.86
N GLU A 121 -7.13 -2.23 6.08
CA GLU A 121 -8.34 -2.98 6.44
C GLU A 121 -9.62 -2.12 6.27
N GLN A 122 -10.73 -2.73 5.88
CA GLN A 122 -11.98 -2.01 5.54
C GLN A 122 -12.54 -1.22 6.74
N GLU A 123 -12.60 -1.85 7.91
CA GLU A 123 -13.11 -1.29 9.16
C GLU A 123 -12.20 -0.17 9.66
N ARG A 124 -10.87 -0.39 9.61
CA ARG A 124 -9.86 0.59 10.03
C ARG A 124 -9.89 1.83 9.17
N ILE A 125 -10.10 1.68 7.87
CA ILE A 125 -10.25 2.79 6.94
C ILE A 125 -11.55 3.55 7.20
N ALA A 126 -12.69 2.88 7.45
CA ALA A 126 -13.93 3.57 7.78
C ALA A 126 -13.77 4.44 9.05
N ASP A 127 -13.05 3.93 10.05
CA ASP A 127 -12.72 4.67 11.27
C ASP A 127 -11.75 5.83 11.02
N PHE A 128 -10.75 5.65 10.16
CA PHE A 128 -9.82 6.71 9.75
C PHE A 128 -10.54 7.82 8.98
N TRP A 129 -11.41 7.45 8.04
CA TRP A 129 -12.18 8.39 7.21
C TRP A 129 -13.06 9.31 8.06
N ARG A 130 -13.69 8.80 9.12
CA ARG A 130 -14.45 9.60 10.11
C ARG A 130 -13.62 10.63 10.89
N HIS A 131 -12.30 10.62 10.75
CA HIS A 131 -11.39 11.60 11.35
C HIS A 131 -10.59 12.41 10.33
N TYR A 132 -10.46 11.90 9.10
CA TYR A 132 -9.72 12.52 8.00
C TYR A 132 -10.60 13.36 7.07
N ALA A 133 -11.84 12.92 6.81
CA ALA A 133 -12.75 13.63 5.91
C ALA A 133 -13.21 14.95 6.52
N ASN A 134 -13.32 15.98 5.68
CA ASN A 134 -14.07 17.19 6.00
C ASN A 134 -15.58 16.91 5.93
N ASP A 135 -16.40 17.78 6.54
CA ASP A 135 -17.85 17.69 6.46
C ASP A 135 -18.33 17.67 5.00
N GLY A 136 -19.06 16.61 4.62
CA GLY A 136 -19.56 16.41 3.25
C GLY A 136 -18.53 15.91 2.23
N GLN A 137 -17.30 15.59 2.63
CA GLN A 137 -16.29 15.05 1.71
C GLN A 137 -16.57 13.58 1.36
N GLU A 138 -16.87 13.33 0.08
CA GLU A 138 -17.06 11.99 -0.48
C GLU A 138 -15.73 11.34 -0.92
N LEU A 139 -15.77 10.02 -1.07
CA LEU A 139 -14.69 9.22 -1.64
C LEU A 139 -14.72 9.32 -3.17
N ARG A 140 -13.59 9.63 -3.82
CA ARG A 140 -13.54 9.61 -5.31
C ARG A 140 -13.73 8.19 -5.85
N LEU A 141 -13.08 7.24 -5.18
CA LEU A 141 -13.10 5.82 -5.52
C LEU A 141 -12.85 5.02 -4.25
N ALA A 142 -13.52 3.87 -4.15
CA ALA A 142 -13.27 2.85 -3.14
C ALA A 142 -13.08 1.50 -3.84
N CYS A 143 -11.85 0.99 -3.91
CA CYS A 143 -11.57 -0.35 -4.40
C CYS A 143 -11.54 -1.35 -3.22
N ARG A 144 -12.32 -2.43 -3.30
CA ARG A 144 -12.26 -3.54 -2.34
C ARG A 144 -11.62 -4.75 -3.02
N GLU A 145 -10.55 -5.23 -2.41
CA GLU A 145 -9.78 -6.37 -2.87
C GLU A 145 -9.77 -7.48 -1.83
N LEU A 146 -9.46 -8.69 -2.26
CA LEU A 146 -9.29 -9.86 -1.41
C LEU A 146 -7.79 -10.11 -1.23
N LEU A 147 -7.33 -10.12 0.01
CA LEU A 147 -6.00 -10.63 0.36
C LEU A 147 -6.10 -12.15 0.44
N PHE A 148 -5.25 -12.86 -0.30
CA PHE A 148 -5.11 -14.31 -0.23
C PHE A 148 -3.83 -14.67 0.51
N GLU A 149 -3.92 -15.60 1.45
CA GLU A 149 -2.79 -16.15 2.20
C GLU A 149 -2.50 -17.57 1.69
N LEU A 150 -1.26 -17.83 1.27
CA LEU A 150 -0.82 -19.17 0.87
C LEU A 150 -0.28 -19.91 2.11
N THR A 151 -1.13 -20.66 2.78
CA THR A 151 -0.79 -21.36 4.04
C THR A 151 -0.11 -22.72 3.82
N SER A 152 -0.16 -23.26 2.60
CA SER A 152 0.56 -24.47 2.20
C SER A 152 0.92 -24.43 0.71
N VAL A 153 2.17 -24.76 0.38
CA VAL A 153 2.60 -24.98 -1.01
C VAL A 153 2.35 -26.45 -1.35
N GLU A 154 1.44 -26.71 -2.29
CA GLU A 154 1.38 -28.01 -2.95
C GLU A 154 2.63 -28.20 -3.82
N ASN A 155 3.26 -29.38 -3.79
CA ASN A 155 4.54 -29.63 -4.48
C ASN A 155 4.39 -29.71 -6.02
N SER A 156 4.10 -28.57 -6.65
CA SER A 156 4.17 -28.34 -8.10
C SER A 156 5.62 -28.23 -8.54
N SER A 157 6.30 -29.37 -8.67
CA SER A 157 7.76 -29.47 -8.77
C SER A 157 8.35 -29.25 -10.18
N GLN A 158 7.56 -28.78 -11.15
CA GLN A 158 8.03 -28.43 -12.49
C GLN A 158 7.94 -26.91 -12.71
N GLY A 159 9.10 -26.25 -12.72
CA GLY A 159 9.21 -24.84 -13.07
C GLY A 159 8.67 -24.58 -14.48
N VAL A 160 7.94 -23.48 -14.66
CA VAL A 160 7.28 -23.15 -15.92
C VAL A 160 8.32 -22.75 -16.98
N PRO A 161 8.40 -23.44 -18.13
CA PRO A 161 9.31 -23.04 -19.21
C PRO A 161 9.03 -21.59 -19.65
N GLY A 162 10.08 -20.78 -19.70
CA GLY A 162 10.00 -19.37 -20.08
C GLY A 162 9.58 -18.39 -18.98
N LEU A 163 9.17 -18.86 -17.79
CA LEU A 163 8.95 -17.98 -16.64
C LEU A 163 10.30 -17.53 -16.10
N ARG A 164 10.53 -16.22 -16.07
CA ARG A 164 11.82 -15.62 -15.72
C ARG A 164 11.65 -14.29 -15.00
N LEU A 165 12.73 -13.80 -14.39
CA LEU A 165 12.81 -12.41 -13.98
C LEU A 165 12.79 -11.48 -15.21
N ALA A 166 12.17 -10.33 -15.04
CA ALA A 166 12.26 -9.20 -15.96
C ALA A 166 13.68 -8.64 -15.98
N THR A 167 14.10 -8.14 -17.14
CA THR A 167 15.35 -7.42 -17.35
C THR A 167 15.05 -5.94 -17.63
N ARG A 168 16.10 -5.14 -17.82
CA ARG A 168 15.96 -3.73 -18.19
C ARG A 168 15.18 -3.53 -19.48
N ASP A 169 15.29 -4.47 -20.41
CA ASP A 169 14.69 -4.39 -21.74
C ASP A 169 13.17 -4.65 -21.70
N ASP A 170 12.68 -5.37 -20.68
CA ASP A 170 11.25 -5.57 -20.44
C ASP A 170 10.53 -4.33 -19.86
N LEU A 171 11.25 -3.23 -19.56
CA LEU A 171 10.68 -2.06 -18.86
C LEU A 171 9.40 -1.54 -19.53
N ASP A 172 9.40 -1.36 -20.85
CA ASP A 172 8.26 -0.75 -21.55
C ASP A 172 7.02 -1.63 -21.44
N LEU A 173 7.20 -2.95 -21.58
CA LEU A 173 6.14 -3.94 -21.43
C LEU A 173 5.61 -3.97 -19.98
N VAL A 174 6.50 -4.00 -18.98
CA VAL A 174 6.15 -3.98 -17.56
C VAL A 174 5.42 -2.69 -17.18
N ALA A 175 5.91 -1.53 -17.63
CA ALA A 175 5.34 -0.23 -17.29
C ALA A 175 3.95 -0.03 -17.90
N LEU A 176 3.69 -0.48 -19.12
CA LEU A 176 2.35 -0.42 -19.71
C LEU A 176 1.35 -1.25 -18.89
N VAL A 177 1.68 -2.51 -18.62
CA VAL A 177 0.79 -3.43 -17.89
C VAL A 177 0.59 -2.99 -16.43
N GLN A 178 1.63 -2.51 -15.76
CA GLN A 178 1.50 -1.99 -14.39
C GLN A 178 0.69 -0.68 -14.35
N ALA A 179 0.70 0.14 -15.41
CA ALA A 179 -0.13 1.33 -15.50
C ALA A 179 -1.61 1.00 -15.70
N GLU A 180 -1.92 -0.04 -16.48
CA GLU A 180 -3.30 -0.54 -16.64
C GLU A 180 -3.88 -1.06 -15.32
N LEU A 181 -3.10 -1.85 -14.56
CA LEU A 181 -3.50 -2.35 -13.24
C LEU A 181 -3.72 -1.20 -12.25
N ALA A 182 -2.73 -0.30 -12.13
CA ALA A 182 -2.85 0.88 -11.29
C ALA A 182 -4.03 1.77 -11.69
N PHE A 183 -4.35 1.89 -12.98
CA PHE A 183 -5.54 2.63 -13.45
C PHE A 183 -6.85 1.92 -13.07
N ALA A 184 -6.92 0.59 -13.15
CA ALA A 184 -8.10 -0.16 -12.74
C ALA A 184 -8.38 -0.05 -11.23
N GLU A 185 -7.33 -0.06 -10.41
CA GLU A 185 -7.38 0.07 -8.95
C GLU A 185 -7.69 1.50 -8.48
N SER A 186 -7.09 2.50 -9.14
CA SER A 186 -7.07 3.90 -8.68
C SER A 186 -7.93 4.85 -9.51
N GLY A 187 -8.28 4.51 -10.75
CA GLY A 187 -8.87 5.43 -11.72
C GLY A 187 -7.93 6.57 -12.17
N VAL A 188 -6.61 6.47 -11.92
CA VAL A 188 -5.61 7.46 -12.32
C VAL A 188 -4.49 6.77 -13.10
N ASN A 189 -4.25 7.20 -14.34
CA ASN A 189 -3.19 6.62 -15.16
C ASN A 189 -1.83 7.23 -14.75
N PRO A 190 -0.90 6.43 -14.18
CA PRO A 190 0.38 6.96 -13.73
C PRO A 190 1.29 7.39 -14.89
N LEU A 191 1.06 6.89 -16.12
CA LEU A 191 1.79 7.33 -17.31
C LEU A 191 1.34 8.70 -17.83
N GLU A 192 0.19 9.20 -17.41
CA GLU A 192 -0.27 10.57 -17.71
C GLU A 192 0.20 11.57 -16.64
N ILE A 193 0.13 11.18 -15.36
CA ILE A 193 0.40 12.09 -14.23
C ILE A 193 1.89 12.13 -13.83
N ASP A 194 2.59 10.99 -13.90
CA ASP A 194 4.01 10.86 -13.50
C ASP A 194 4.76 9.83 -14.38
N PRO A 195 4.83 10.02 -15.71
CA PRO A 195 5.44 9.03 -16.61
C PRO A 195 6.87 8.67 -16.25
N GLN A 196 7.69 9.67 -15.92
CA GLN A 196 9.11 9.46 -15.61
C GLN A 196 9.31 8.79 -14.25
N GLY A 197 8.64 9.28 -13.19
CA GLY A 197 8.74 8.70 -11.85
C GLY A 197 8.12 7.32 -11.77
N PHE A 198 7.02 7.06 -12.49
CA PHE A 198 6.42 5.73 -12.56
C PHE A 198 7.34 4.73 -13.26
N ARG A 199 7.89 5.08 -14.42
CA ARG A 199 8.86 4.24 -15.13
C ARG A 199 10.14 4.02 -14.30
N ALA A 200 10.58 5.01 -13.52
CA ALA A 200 11.68 4.83 -12.57
C ALA A 200 11.35 3.86 -11.43
N ARG A 201 10.11 3.84 -10.92
CA ARG A 201 9.65 2.87 -9.91
C ARG A 201 9.61 1.44 -10.46
N CYS A 202 9.04 1.24 -11.66
CA CYS A 202 9.07 -0.06 -12.35
C CYS A 202 10.53 -0.52 -12.59
N ALA A 203 11.39 0.37 -13.06
CA ALA A 203 12.82 0.09 -13.28
C ALA A 203 13.54 -0.34 -11.99
N ARG A 204 13.25 0.30 -10.85
CA ARG A 204 13.82 -0.06 -9.55
C ARG A 204 13.39 -1.49 -9.16
N ARG A 205 12.11 -1.83 -9.30
CA ARG A 205 11.59 -3.16 -8.94
C ARG A 205 12.16 -4.28 -9.82
N ILE A 206 12.33 -4.03 -11.12
CA ILE A 206 13.06 -4.90 -12.05
C ILE A 206 14.51 -5.10 -11.56
N ALA A 207 15.22 -4.00 -11.26
CA ALA A 207 16.61 -4.06 -10.78
C ALA A 207 16.78 -4.76 -9.42
N GLN A 208 15.72 -4.81 -8.59
CA GLN A 208 15.66 -5.59 -7.36
C GLN A 208 15.37 -7.09 -7.57
N GLY A 209 15.17 -7.55 -8.82
CA GLY A 209 14.82 -8.95 -9.10
C GLY A 209 13.42 -9.33 -8.63
N ARG A 210 12.48 -8.37 -8.60
CA ARG A 210 11.14 -8.56 -8.02
C ARG A 210 9.99 -8.67 -9.04
N THR A 211 10.27 -8.52 -10.33
CA THR A 211 9.26 -8.66 -11.40
C THR A 211 9.49 -9.96 -12.16
N TRP A 212 8.48 -10.83 -12.21
CA TRP A 212 8.47 -12.09 -12.95
C TRP A 212 7.57 -12.00 -14.17
N LEU A 213 8.00 -12.58 -15.30
CA LEU A 213 7.31 -12.55 -16.58
C LEU A 213 7.31 -13.93 -17.25
N LEU A 214 6.21 -14.27 -17.91
CA LEU A 214 6.16 -15.29 -18.96
C LEU A 214 5.79 -14.59 -20.28
N VAL A 215 6.72 -14.60 -21.23
CA VAL A 215 6.56 -13.99 -22.57
C VAL A 215 6.78 -15.07 -23.61
N GLU A 216 5.91 -15.12 -24.62
CA GLU A 216 6.00 -16.05 -25.74
C GLU A 216 5.64 -15.30 -27.03
N ASN A 217 6.49 -15.38 -28.07
CA ASN A 217 6.30 -14.66 -29.35
C ASN A 217 5.99 -13.16 -29.15
N ASP A 218 6.81 -12.48 -28.35
CA ASP A 218 6.69 -11.06 -27.93
C ASP A 218 5.36 -10.69 -27.23
N ARG A 219 4.53 -11.68 -26.87
CA ARG A 219 3.27 -11.51 -26.16
C ARG A 219 3.44 -11.82 -24.67
N LEU A 220 3.10 -10.88 -23.80
CA LEU A 220 3.04 -11.14 -22.35
C LEU A 220 1.86 -12.08 -22.05
N LEU A 221 2.18 -13.23 -21.46
CA LEU A 221 1.18 -14.22 -21.01
C LEU A 221 0.86 -14.05 -19.52
N PHE A 222 1.88 -13.79 -18.70
CA PHE A 222 1.78 -13.63 -17.25
C PHE A 222 2.80 -12.62 -16.72
N LYS A 223 2.44 -11.85 -15.69
CA LYS A 223 3.35 -11.07 -14.84
C LYS A 223 2.96 -11.25 -13.36
N ALA A 224 3.95 -11.32 -12.49
CA ALA A 224 3.78 -11.16 -11.04
C ALA A 224 4.87 -10.23 -10.49
N GLU A 225 4.58 -9.50 -9.41
CA GLU A 225 5.55 -8.65 -8.73
C GLU A 225 5.60 -8.92 -7.24
N VAL A 226 6.80 -9.12 -6.70
CA VAL A 226 7.05 -9.02 -5.26
C VAL A 226 6.98 -7.53 -4.89
N GLN A 227 5.94 -7.17 -4.16
CA GLN A 227 5.70 -5.80 -3.70
C GLN A 227 6.50 -5.52 -2.42
N SER A 228 6.41 -6.46 -1.47
CA SER A 228 7.02 -6.41 -0.15
C SER A 228 7.72 -7.73 0.13
N GLU A 229 8.83 -7.67 0.85
CA GLU A 229 9.58 -8.84 1.31
C GLU A 229 10.07 -8.55 2.72
N THR A 230 9.65 -9.36 3.67
CA THR A 230 10.02 -9.31 5.09
C THR A 230 10.45 -10.70 5.57
N PRO A 231 11.07 -10.84 6.75
CA PRO A 231 11.40 -12.15 7.31
C PRO A 231 10.18 -13.09 7.48
N GLU A 232 8.98 -12.52 7.64
CA GLU A 232 7.72 -13.24 7.89
C GLU A 232 6.86 -13.44 6.63
N VAL A 233 6.88 -12.49 5.68
CA VAL A 233 5.93 -12.43 4.56
C VAL A 233 6.59 -11.95 3.27
N ILE A 234 6.29 -12.65 2.17
CA ILE A 234 6.48 -12.13 0.80
C ILE A 234 5.08 -11.78 0.27
N TYR A 235 4.87 -10.52 -0.08
CA TYR A 235 3.60 -10.07 -0.66
C TYR A 235 3.72 -9.91 -2.17
N LEU A 236 2.80 -10.56 -2.89
CA LEU A 236 2.69 -10.48 -4.34
C LEU A 236 1.54 -9.55 -4.74
N GLU A 237 1.83 -8.59 -5.61
CA GLU A 237 0.88 -7.62 -6.16
C GLU A 237 1.02 -7.57 -7.69
N GLY A 238 0.10 -6.87 -8.37
CA GLY A 238 0.22 -6.60 -9.80
C GLY A 238 0.18 -7.86 -10.67
N ILE A 239 -0.58 -8.89 -10.25
CA ILE A 239 -0.72 -10.15 -10.97
C ILE A 239 -1.51 -9.93 -12.25
N TYR A 240 -0.86 -10.15 -13.39
CA TYR A 240 -1.48 -10.09 -14.70
C TYR A 240 -1.49 -11.49 -15.34
N VAL A 241 -2.65 -11.88 -15.85
CA VAL A 241 -2.81 -12.95 -16.83
C VAL A 241 -3.42 -12.33 -18.08
N ASN A 242 -2.85 -12.65 -19.25
CA ASN A 242 -3.37 -12.21 -20.54
C ASN A 242 -4.88 -12.52 -20.65
N PRO A 243 -5.75 -11.56 -21.04
CA PRO A 243 -7.20 -11.74 -21.02
C PRO A 243 -7.70 -13.02 -21.71
N GLU A 244 -7.11 -13.39 -22.85
CA GLU A 244 -7.49 -14.59 -23.61
C GLU A 244 -7.08 -15.91 -22.94
N LEU A 245 -6.22 -15.87 -21.90
CA LEU A 245 -5.70 -17.04 -21.17
C LEU A 245 -6.28 -17.15 -19.74
N ARG A 246 -7.19 -16.25 -19.36
CA ARG A 246 -7.87 -16.30 -18.06
C ARG A 246 -8.80 -17.51 -17.99
N GLY A 247 -8.91 -18.11 -16.81
CA GLY A 247 -9.68 -19.34 -16.59
C GLY A 247 -9.02 -20.64 -17.09
N GLN A 248 -7.85 -20.56 -17.76
CA GLN A 248 -7.15 -21.72 -18.34
C GLN A 248 -5.93 -22.17 -17.50
N GLY A 249 -5.90 -21.85 -16.21
CA GLY A 249 -4.84 -22.27 -15.28
C GLY A 249 -3.49 -21.54 -15.39
N HIS A 250 -3.28 -20.66 -16.37
CA HIS A 250 -2.00 -19.95 -16.55
C HIS A 250 -1.52 -19.19 -15.31
N GLY A 251 -2.42 -18.52 -14.57
CA GLY A 251 -2.06 -17.83 -13.32
C GLY A 251 -1.59 -18.79 -12.24
N HIS A 252 -2.41 -19.81 -11.92
CA HIS A 252 -2.06 -20.87 -10.96
C HIS A 252 -0.77 -21.60 -11.32
N ARG A 253 -0.47 -21.77 -12.62
CA ARG A 253 0.75 -22.46 -13.05
C ARG A 253 2.02 -21.64 -12.77
N CYS A 254 1.93 -20.30 -12.73
CA CYS A 254 3.07 -19.40 -12.65
C CYS A 254 3.24 -18.73 -11.26
N LEU A 255 2.35 -19.05 -10.31
CA LEU A 255 2.43 -18.68 -8.89
C LEU A 255 2.95 -19.87 -8.09
#